data_AF-A0A920NB52-F1
#
_entry.id   AF-A0A920NB52-F1
#
_cell.length_a   1.000
_cell.length_b   1.000
_cell.length_c   1.000
_cell.angle_alpha   90.00
_cell.angle_beta   90.00
_cell.angle_gamma   90.00
#
_symmetry.space_group_name_H-M   'P 1'
#
loop_
_entity.id
_entity.type
_entity.pdbx_description
1 polymer ?
#
loop_
_entity_poly.entity_id
_entity_poly.type
_entity_poly.pdbx_seq_one_letter_code
_entity_poly.pdbx_strand_id
1 'polypeptide(L)'
;MEQLDRYVAEQIPKLKTVQTKHLEGMFENYSPDEIVTGSGMSSAEIIESFRLSLITESLTDEYAKTFRQGARTHESEWLHRYVSEFWEPDEMGHADPFKNILVDFGLDQKLLELDINNARSETDYFLHHSSGSHPVSLTTYGMIQECITDYWYELQRGFFPDNSNTSKVLSLVKGREALHTVQFRDLTAMQIELDPGLIEEVVFAIVNFQMPANHIPLVTEIETKPRDGYQK
;
A
#
# COMPACT_ATOMS: atom_id res chain seq x y z
N MET A 1 3.02 4.74 27.40
CA MET A 1 3.40 3.40 26.92
C MET A 1 2.26 2.40 27.11
N GLU A 2 1.77 2.15 28.33
CA GLU A 2 0.71 1.15 28.60
C GLU A 2 -0.56 1.28 27.73
N GLN A 3 -0.96 2.50 27.36
CA GLN A 3 -2.11 2.73 26.47
C GLN A 3 -1.87 2.23 25.03
N LEU A 4 -0.68 2.47 24.46
CA LEU A 4 -0.31 2.03 23.11
C LEU A 4 -0.20 0.50 23.05
N ASP A 5 0.47 -0.10 24.03
CA ASP A 5 0.57 -1.55 24.16
C ASP A 5 -0.79 -2.23 24.25
N ARG A 6 -1.69 -1.68 25.07
CA ARG A 6 -3.07 -2.18 25.19
C ARG A 6 -3.83 -2.05 23.89
N TYR A 7 -3.76 -0.89 23.23
CA TYR A 7 -4.42 -0.68 21.96
C TYR A 7 -3.97 -1.71 20.91
N VAL A 8 -2.66 -1.91 20.76
CA VAL A 8 -2.09 -2.90 19.84
C VAL A 8 -2.54 -4.32 20.19
N ALA A 9 -2.53 -4.68 21.47
CA ALA A 9 -3.00 -5.99 21.93
C ALA A 9 -4.50 -6.24 21.62
N GLU A 10 -5.31 -5.18 21.59
CA GLU A 10 -6.72 -5.25 21.18
C GLU A 10 -6.91 -5.34 19.65
N GLN A 11 -5.95 -4.85 18.86
CA GLN A 11 -6.02 -4.93 17.39
C GLN A 11 -5.56 -6.27 16.85
N ILE A 12 -4.46 -6.84 17.37
CA ILE A 12 -3.84 -8.08 16.84
C ILE A 12 -4.87 -9.21 16.60
N PRO A 13 -5.80 -9.53 17.53
CA PRO A 13 -6.79 -10.58 17.32
C PRO A 13 -7.80 -10.32 16.19
N LYS A 14 -7.89 -9.08 15.70
CA LYS A 14 -8.78 -8.67 14.61
C LYS A 14 -8.16 -8.85 13.22
N LEU A 15 -6.92 -9.34 13.14
CA LEU A 15 -6.22 -9.60 11.89
C LEU A 15 -7.11 -10.45 10.97
N LYS A 16 -7.29 -9.96 9.76
CA LYS A 16 -7.89 -10.67 8.64
C LYS A 16 -6.99 -10.41 7.45
N THR A 17 -6.84 -11.38 6.57
CA THR A 17 -6.04 -11.23 5.37
C THR A 17 -6.93 -11.43 4.14
N VAL A 18 -6.52 -10.87 3.01
CA VAL A 18 -7.01 -11.36 1.71
C VAL A 18 -6.49 -12.79 1.55
N GLN A 19 -7.39 -13.73 1.30
CA GLN A 19 -7.10 -15.17 1.26
C GLN A 19 -7.37 -15.70 -0.14
N THR A 20 -6.77 -16.83 -0.50
CA THR A 20 -6.96 -17.50 -1.79
C THR A 20 -8.43 -17.67 -2.17
N LYS A 21 -9.30 -18.01 -1.21
CA LYS A 21 -10.75 -18.15 -1.44
C LYS A 21 -11.45 -16.85 -1.91
N HIS A 22 -10.89 -15.68 -1.58
CA HIS A 22 -11.42 -14.40 -2.05
C HIS A 22 -11.01 -14.15 -3.51
N LEU A 23 -9.85 -14.66 -3.91
CA LEU A 23 -9.31 -14.53 -5.26
C LEU A 23 -10.00 -15.49 -6.25
N GLU A 24 -10.65 -16.54 -5.74
CA GLU A 24 -11.45 -17.46 -6.54
C GLU A 24 -12.52 -16.70 -7.33
N GLY A 25 -12.45 -16.77 -8.66
CA GLY A 25 -13.43 -16.16 -9.54
C GLY A 25 -13.15 -14.71 -9.94
N MET A 26 -11.93 -14.19 -9.72
CA MET A 26 -11.48 -12.91 -10.30
C MET A 26 -11.16 -12.97 -11.81
N PHE A 27 -10.94 -14.16 -12.38
CA PHE A 27 -10.72 -14.34 -13.82
C PHE A 27 -12.03 -14.21 -14.60
N GLU A 28 -12.49 -12.98 -14.75
CA GLU A 28 -13.76 -12.61 -15.37
C GLU A 28 -13.59 -12.32 -16.88
N ASN A 29 -12.36 -12.41 -17.40
CA ASN A 29 -11.94 -12.14 -18.79
C ASN A 29 -12.15 -10.68 -19.20
N TYR A 30 -11.87 -9.74 -18.30
CA TYR A 30 -11.90 -8.32 -18.65
C TYR A 30 -10.76 -7.98 -19.61
N SER A 31 -11.07 -7.21 -20.66
CA SER A 31 -10.03 -6.56 -21.46
C SER A 31 -9.79 -5.11 -20.98
N PRO A 32 -8.56 -4.60 -21.05
CA PRO A 32 -8.27 -3.20 -20.78
C PRO A 32 -9.16 -2.25 -21.58
N ASP A 33 -9.45 -2.57 -22.85
CA ASP A 33 -10.26 -1.73 -23.75
C ASP A 33 -11.72 -1.62 -23.29
N GLU A 34 -12.29 -2.66 -22.69
CA GLU A 34 -13.64 -2.59 -22.10
C GLU A 34 -13.69 -1.63 -20.91
N ILE A 35 -12.62 -1.61 -20.11
CA ILE A 35 -12.48 -0.77 -18.92
C ILE A 35 -12.24 0.71 -19.30
N VAL A 36 -11.57 0.98 -20.42
CA VAL A 36 -11.36 2.34 -20.96
C VAL A 36 -12.66 3.12 -21.11
N THR A 37 -13.79 2.44 -21.36
CA THR A 37 -15.07 3.05 -21.75
C THR A 37 -15.76 3.87 -20.62
N GLY A 38 -15.10 4.05 -19.47
CA GLY A 38 -15.54 4.96 -18.40
C GLY A 38 -14.42 5.69 -17.63
N SER A 39 -13.15 5.40 -17.91
CA SER A 39 -12.02 5.88 -17.08
C SER A 39 -11.40 7.19 -17.57
N GLY A 40 -11.57 7.55 -18.85
CA GLY A 40 -10.85 8.66 -19.48
C GLY A 40 -9.35 8.40 -19.67
N MET A 41 -8.89 7.17 -19.44
CA MET A 41 -7.51 6.70 -19.59
C MET A 41 -7.40 5.79 -20.82
N SER A 42 -6.20 5.67 -21.38
CA SER A 42 -5.87 4.64 -22.35
C SER A 42 -5.70 3.26 -21.70
N SER A 43 -5.80 2.21 -22.50
CA SER A 43 -5.57 0.82 -22.06
C SER A 43 -4.19 0.63 -21.43
N ALA A 44 -3.18 1.32 -21.98
CA ALA A 44 -1.83 1.32 -21.43
C ALA A 44 -1.79 1.98 -20.04
N GLU A 45 -2.43 3.12 -19.86
CA GLU A 45 -2.49 3.81 -18.56
C GLU A 45 -3.25 2.98 -17.51
N ILE A 46 -4.30 2.24 -17.90
CA ILE A 46 -5.00 1.32 -17.00
C ILE A 46 -4.05 0.21 -16.55
N ILE A 47 -3.39 -0.48 -17.48
CA ILE A 47 -2.43 -1.55 -17.18
C ILE A 47 -1.34 -1.03 -16.22
N GLU A 48 -0.73 0.12 -16.55
CA GLU A 48 0.34 0.68 -15.73
C GLU A 48 -0.14 1.10 -14.33
N SER A 49 -1.39 1.54 -14.18
CA SER A 49 -1.96 1.84 -12.86
C SER A 49 -2.02 0.59 -11.96
N PHE A 50 -2.40 -0.57 -12.51
CA PHE A 50 -2.44 -1.83 -11.76
C PHE A 50 -1.04 -2.41 -11.55
N ARG A 51 -0.11 -2.21 -12.49
CA ARG A 51 1.30 -2.57 -12.30
C ARG A 51 1.93 -1.77 -11.17
N LEU A 52 1.63 -0.47 -11.07
CA LEU A 52 2.08 0.37 -9.96
C LEU A 52 1.62 -0.18 -8.60
N SER A 53 0.34 -0.54 -8.49
CA SER A 53 -0.21 -1.16 -7.28
C SER A 53 0.45 -2.50 -6.97
N LEU A 54 0.57 -3.39 -7.96
CA LEU A 54 1.24 -4.68 -7.79
C LEU A 54 2.67 -4.51 -7.25
N ILE A 55 3.46 -3.62 -7.85
CA ILE A 55 4.86 -3.43 -7.46
C ILE A 55 4.97 -2.82 -6.07
N THR A 56 4.16 -1.81 -5.76
CA THR A 56 4.14 -1.18 -4.43
C THR A 56 3.79 -2.20 -3.35
N GLU A 57 2.70 -2.94 -3.54
CA GLU A 57 2.27 -3.97 -2.59
C GLU A 57 3.23 -5.15 -2.49
N SER A 58 4.02 -5.43 -3.52
CA SER A 58 4.97 -6.52 -3.48
C SER A 58 6.21 -6.24 -2.62
N LEU A 59 6.37 -5.01 -2.12
CA LEU A 59 7.51 -4.56 -1.30
C LEU A 59 7.16 -4.34 0.18
N THR A 60 6.03 -4.88 0.66
CA THR A 60 5.61 -4.79 2.06
C THR A 60 6.73 -5.13 3.05
N ASP A 61 7.58 -6.11 2.76
CA ASP A 61 8.68 -6.52 3.62
C ASP A 61 9.73 -5.42 3.84
N GLU A 62 10.07 -4.66 2.79
CA GLU A 62 10.96 -3.51 2.87
C GLU A 62 10.33 -2.37 3.68
N TYR A 63 9.03 -2.16 3.56
CA TYR A 63 8.29 -1.16 4.34
C TYR A 63 8.24 -1.57 5.82
N ALA A 64 7.89 -2.82 6.10
CA ALA A 64 7.85 -3.36 7.45
C ALA A 64 9.23 -3.31 8.13
N LYS A 65 10.31 -3.58 7.38
CA LYS A 65 11.70 -3.46 7.85
C LYS A 65 12.00 -2.02 8.32
N THR A 66 11.61 -1.00 7.57
CA THR A 66 11.78 0.40 7.98
C THR A 66 11.08 0.71 9.30
N PHE A 67 9.82 0.28 9.43
CA PHE A 67 9.07 0.47 10.66
C PHE A 67 9.68 -0.26 11.86
N ARG A 68 10.07 -1.53 11.69
CA ARG A 68 10.75 -2.31 12.74
C ARG A 68 12.08 -1.70 13.15
N GLN A 69 12.84 -1.15 12.21
CA GLN A 69 14.11 -0.50 12.52
C GLN A 69 13.90 0.78 13.34
N GLY A 70 12.92 1.61 12.98
CA GLY A 70 12.56 2.78 13.80
C GLY A 70 12.04 2.38 15.18
N ALA A 71 11.18 1.36 15.25
CA ALA A 71 10.72 0.80 16.52
C ALA A 71 11.88 0.37 17.42
N ARG A 72 12.87 -0.33 16.87
CA ARG A 72 14.07 -0.78 17.60
C ARG A 72 14.93 0.39 18.07
N THR A 73 15.20 1.37 17.20
CA THR A 73 16.02 2.55 17.53
C THR A 73 15.42 3.35 18.69
N HIS A 74 14.09 3.40 18.79
CA HIS A 74 13.35 4.16 19.79
C HIS A 74 12.75 3.30 20.91
N GLU A 75 13.17 2.04 21.04
CA GLU A 75 12.70 1.10 22.08
C GLU A 75 11.16 0.99 22.15
N SER A 76 10.49 1.09 21.00
CA SER A 76 9.03 1.13 20.87
C SER A 76 8.47 -0.25 20.56
N GLU A 77 8.33 -1.08 21.61
CA GLU A 77 7.86 -2.47 21.47
C GLU A 77 6.47 -2.57 20.85
N TRP A 78 5.53 -1.69 21.24
CA TRP A 78 4.18 -1.68 20.67
C TRP A 78 4.18 -1.49 19.15
N LEU A 79 5.10 -0.67 18.61
CA LEU A 79 5.19 -0.42 17.17
C LEU A 79 5.73 -1.65 16.45
N HIS A 80 6.79 -2.24 17.01
CA HIS A 80 7.34 -3.48 16.49
C HIS A 80 6.27 -4.58 16.43
N ARG A 81 5.52 -4.76 17.51
CA ARG A 81 4.43 -5.75 17.60
C ARG A 81 3.29 -5.45 16.63
N TYR A 82 2.83 -4.20 16.54
CA TYR A 82 1.78 -3.84 15.60
C TYR A 82 2.19 -4.17 14.16
N VAL A 83 3.42 -3.81 13.77
CA VAL A 83 3.94 -4.04 12.41
C VAL A 83 4.07 -5.54 12.14
N SER A 84 4.71 -6.30 13.02
CA SER A 84 5.01 -7.72 12.80
C SER A 84 3.84 -8.67 13.02
N GLU A 85 2.92 -8.35 13.93
CA GLU A 85 1.84 -9.25 14.33
C GLU A 85 0.49 -8.88 13.69
N PHE A 86 0.34 -7.68 13.12
CA PHE A 86 -0.89 -7.23 12.49
C PHE A 86 -0.67 -6.71 11.06
N TRP A 87 0.03 -5.59 10.91
CA TRP A 87 0.07 -4.86 9.64
C TRP A 87 0.76 -5.65 8.52
N GLU A 88 2.00 -6.08 8.70
CA GLU A 88 2.73 -6.83 7.67
C GLU A 88 2.02 -8.14 7.27
N PRO A 89 1.53 -8.98 8.20
CA PRO A 89 0.75 -10.16 7.83
C PRO A 89 -0.53 -9.88 7.02
N ASP A 90 -1.15 -8.72 7.22
CA ASP A 90 -2.33 -8.29 6.46
C ASP A 90 -1.95 -7.88 5.03
N GLU A 91 -0.99 -6.97 4.92
CA GLU A 91 -0.46 -6.41 3.69
C GLU A 91 0.09 -7.46 2.71
N MET A 92 0.65 -8.56 3.22
CA MET A 92 1.18 -9.64 2.38
C MET A 92 0.14 -10.27 1.44
N GLY A 93 -1.16 -10.05 1.66
CA GLY A 93 -2.24 -10.48 0.78
C GLY A 93 -2.68 -9.46 -0.28
N HIS A 94 -2.16 -8.23 -0.27
CA HIS A 94 -2.67 -7.11 -1.07
C HIS A 94 -2.17 -7.11 -2.52
N ALA A 95 -1.00 -7.69 -2.80
CA ALA A 95 -0.43 -7.76 -4.15
C ALA A 95 -1.21 -8.70 -5.09
N ASP A 96 -1.72 -9.82 -4.57
CA ASP A 96 -2.31 -10.90 -5.37
C ASP A 96 -3.53 -10.47 -6.22
N PRO A 97 -4.50 -9.67 -5.70
CA PRO A 97 -5.58 -9.13 -6.51
C PRO A 97 -5.10 -8.39 -7.75
N PHE A 98 -4.09 -7.52 -7.62
CA PHE A 98 -3.55 -6.74 -8.74
C PHE A 98 -2.84 -7.62 -9.76
N LYS A 99 -2.11 -8.64 -9.28
CA LYS A 99 -1.50 -9.66 -10.15
C LYS A 99 -2.56 -10.37 -10.99
N ASN A 100 -3.65 -10.81 -10.37
CA ASN A 100 -4.72 -11.53 -11.06
C ASN A 100 -5.41 -10.66 -12.13
N ILE A 101 -5.66 -9.38 -11.83
CA ILE A 101 -6.21 -8.42 -12.79
C ILE A 101 -5.30 -8.29 -14.01
N LEU A 102 -3.99 -8.14 -13.80
CA LEU A 102 -3.02 -8.01 -14.90
C LEU A 102 -2.93 -9.30 -15.74
N VAL A 103 -3.02 -10.47 -15.11
CA VAL A 103 -3.10 -11.75 -15.83
C VAL A 103 -4.40 -11.86 -16.63
N ASP A 104 -5.54 -11.42 -16.08
CA ASP A 104 -6.83 -11.38 -16.77
C ASP A 104 -6.80 -10.44 -17.99
N PHE A 105 -6.05 -9.34 -17.90
CA PHE A 105 -5.74 -8.45 -19.03
C PHE A 105 -4.82 -9.07 -20.08
N GLY A 106 -4.31 -10.28 -19.85
CA GLY A 106 -3.47 -11.04 -20.77
C GLY A 106 -1.96 -10.81 -20.62
N LEU A 107 -1.50 -10.20 -19.52
CA LEU A 107 -0.07 -10.07 -19.26
C LEU A 107 0.55 -11.41 -18.85
N ASP A 108 1.79 -11.65 -19.28
CA ASP A 108 2.54 -12.86 -18.94
C ASP A 108 2.92 -12.84 -17.45
N GLN A 109 2.44 -13.84 -16.72
CA GLN A 109 2.71 -14.01 -15.29
C GLN A 109 4.21 -14.02 -14.95
N LYS A 110 5.06 -14.60 -15.81
CA LYS A 110 6.51 -14.65 -15.59
C LYS A 110 7.15 -13.27 -15.71
N LEU A 111 6.62 -12.41 -16.59
CA LEU A 111 7.09 -11.03 -16.69
C LEU A 111 6.70 -10.23 -15.45
N LEU A 112 5.48 -10.41 -14.95
CA LEU A 112 5.06 -9.79 -13.69
C LEU A 112 5.93 -10.24 -12.50
N GLU A 113 6.26 -11.54 -12.43
CA GLU A 113 7.17 -12.07 -11.41
C GLU A 113 8.59 -11.52 -11.54
N LEU A 114 9.07 -11.32 -12.77
CA LEU A 114 10.37 -10.67 -13.01
C LEU A 114 10.37 -9.22 -12.54
N ASP A 115 9.33 -8.45 -12.86
CA ASP A 115 9.18 -7.06 -12.43
C ASP A 115 9.21 -6.93 -10.90
N ILE A 116 8.47 -7.80 -10.20
CA ILE A 116 8.44 -7.85 -8.73
C ILE A 116 9.83 -8.17 -8.17
N ASN A 117 10.51 -9.18 -8.73
CA ASN A 117 11.83 -9.58 -8.27
C ASN A 117 12.88 -8.48 -8.48
N ASN A 118 12.82 -7.79 -9.63
CA ASN A 118 13.71 -6.66 -9.92
C ASN A 118 13.46 -5.53 -8.92
N ALA A 119 12.20 -5.13 -8.73
CA ALA A 119 11.83 -4.09 -7.75
C ALA A 119 12.33 -4.42 -6.34
N ARG A 120 12.18 -5.69 -5.89
CA ARG A 120 12.72 -6.15 -4.61
C ARG A 120 14.24 -6.07 -4.53
N SER A 121 14.94 -6.47 -5.58
CA SER A 121 16.41 -6.50 -5.59
C SER A 121 17.06 -5.12 -5.68
N GLU A 122 16.34 -4.15 -6.23
CA GLU A 122 16.83 -2.79 -6.51
C GLU A 122 16.41 -1.76 -5.46
N THR A 123 15.51 -2.13 -4.55
CA THR A 123 14.95 -1.23 -3.54
C THR A 123 15.52 -1.55 -2.16
N ASP A 124 16.19 -0.57 -1.55
CA ASP A 124 16.43 -0.54 -0.10
C ASP A 124 15.62 0.62 0.48
N TYR A 125 14.36 0.34 0.81
CA TYR A 125 13.43 1.41 1.14
C TYR A 125 13.85 2.17 2.41
N PHE A 126 14.49 1.48 3.36
CA PHE A 126 14.98 2.09 4.59
C PHE A 126 15.97 3.24 4.34
N LEU A 127 16.85 3.10 3.34
CA LEU A 127 17.81 4.14 2.98
C LEU A 127 17.18 5.35 2.30
N HIS A 128 15.99 5.17 1.71
CA HIS A 128 15.28 6.20 0.97
C HIS A 128 14.12 6.82 1.75
N HIS A 129 13.68 6.20 2.85
CA HIS A 129 12.63 6.75 3.71
C HIS A 129 13.03 8.11 4.29
N SER A 130 12.27 9.15 3.95
CA SER A 130 12.60 10.54 4.23
C SER A 130 11.71 11.20 5.29
N SER A 131 10.66 10.51 5.76
CA SER A 131 9.66 11.08 6.67
C SER A 131 10.00 10.93 8.16
N GLY A 132 11.23 10.53 8.48
CA GLY A 132 11.73 10.38 9.85
C GLY A 132 11.55 8.96 10.40
N SER A 133 12.35 8.60 11.40
CA SER A 133 12.37 7.23 11.97
C SER A 133 11.80 7.14 13.38
N HIS A 134 11.39 8.28 13.97
CA HIS A 134 10.70 8.29 15.25
C HIS A 134 9.33 7.61 15.12
N PRO A 135 8.85 6.85 16.12
CA PRO A 135 7.56 6.16 16.06
C PRO A 135 6.37 7.04 15.62
N VAL A 136 6.31 8.28 16.09
CA VAL A 136 5.24 9.22 15.72
C VAL A 136 5.33 9.64 14.24
N SER A 137 6.55 9.77 13.71
CA SER A 137 6.81 10.12 12.31
C SER A 137 6.44 8.94 11.41
N LEU A 138 6.79 7.72 11.82
CA LEU A 138 6.42 6.48 11.13
C LEU A 138 4.90 6.23 11.12
N THR A 139 4.20 6.42 12.24
CA THR A 139 2.74 6.27 12.25
C THR A 139 2.04 7.41 11.51
N THR A 140 2.61 8.62 11.48
CA THR A 140 2.11 9.70 10.64
C THR A 140 2.29 9.36 9.15
N TYR A 141 3.45 8.82 8.78
CA TYR A 141 3.72 8.35 7.43
C TYR A 141 2.74 7.26 7.00
N GLY A 142 2.59 6.21 7.83
CA GLY A 142 1.64 5.11 7.59
C GLY A 142 0.22 5.64 7.41
N MET A 143 -0.25 6.53 8.29
CA MET A 143 -1.58 7.14 8.15
C MET A 143 -1.79 7.82 6.78
N ILE A 144 -0.80 8.57 6.30
CA ILE A 144 -0.92 9.28 5.01
C ILE A 144 -0.89 8.28 3.86
N GLN A 145 0.06 7.34 3.86
CA GLN A 145 0.23 6.39 2.77
C GLN A 145 -1.00 5.47 2.63
N GLU A 146 -1.52 4.97 3.75
CA GLU A 146 -2.73 4.13 3.80
C GLU A 146 -3.98 4.88 3.35
N CYS A 147 -4.07 6.18 3.68
CA CYS A 147 -5.17 7.03 3.21
C CYS A 147 -5.11 7.21 1.68
N ILE A 148 -3.89 7.31 1.13
CA ILE A 148 -3.68 7.41 -0.32
C ILE A 148 -4.02 6.08 -1.00
N THR A 149 -3.58 4.93 -0.46
CA THR A 149 -3.90 3.62 -1.06
C THR A 149 -5.38 3.28 -0.96
N ASP A 150 -6.05 3.62 0.15
CA ASP A 150 -7.51 3.51 0.28
C ASP A 150 -8.25 4.23 -0.85
N TYR A 151 -7.84 5.46 -1.13
CA TYR A 151 -8.43 6.25 -2.22
C TYR A 151 -8.02 5.73 -3.61
N TRP A 152 -6.76 5.34 -3.79
CA TRP A 152 -6.25 4.81 -5.05
C TRP A 152 -6.98 3.52 -5.46
N TYR A 153 -7.22 2.62 -4.50
CA TYR A 153 -7.95 1.38 -4.73
C TYR A 153 -9.43 1.59 -4.95
N GLU A 154 -10.02 2.67 -4.43
CA GLU A 154 -11.39 3.09 -4.83
C GLU A 154 -11.45 3.49 -6.31
N LEU A 155 -10.48 4.26 -6.80
CA LEU A 155 -10.42 4.66 -8.20
C LEU A 155 -10.27 3.44 -9.11
N GLN A 156 -9.37 2.53 -8.77
CA GLN A 156 -9.17 1.27 -9.50
C GLN A 156 -10.37 0.34 -9.41
N ARG A 157 -11.06 0.30 -8.27
CA ARG A 157 -12.32 -0.45 -8.13
C ARG A 157 -13.40 0.09 -9.05
N GLY A 158 -13.49 1.42 -9.21
CA GLY A 158 -14.45 2.10 -10.06
C GLY A 158 -14.35 1.77 -11.56
N PHE A 159 -13.26 1.11 -11.98
CA PHE A 159 -13.08 0.60 -13.33
C PHE A 159 -13.89 -0.66 -13.64
N PHE A 160 -14.36 -1.37 -12.62
CA PHE A 160 -15.11 -2.62 -12.78
C PHE A 160 -16.58 -2.45 -12.38
N PRO A 161 -17.50 -3.25 -12.96
CA PRO A 161 -18.89 -3.28 -12.50
C PRO A 161 -18.99 -3.60 -11.01
N ASP A 162 -19.85 -2.89 -10.27
CA ASP A 162 -19.97 -3.05 -8.80
C ASP A 162 -20.33 -4.49 -8.35
N ASN A 163 -20.96 -5.28 -9.22
CA ASN A 163 -21.35 -6.65 -8.93
C ASN A 163 -20.28 -7.70 -9.32
N SER A 164 -19.20 -7.29 -9.98
CA SER A 164 -18.08 -8.17 -10.36
C SER A 164 -17.35 -8.71 -9.13
N ASN A 165 -16.71 -9.87 -9.27
CA ASN A 165 -15.87 -10.39 -8.21
C ASN A 165 -14.60 -9.55 -8.04
N THR A 166 -14.05 -9.03 -9.13
CA THR A 166 -12.91 -8.12 -9.12
C THR A 166 -13.18 -6.88 -8.26
N SER A 167 -14.34 -6.21 -8.46
CA SER A 167 -14.73 -5.06 -7.63
C SER A 167 -14.88 -5.43 -6.16
N LYS A 168 -15.47 -6.60 -5.84
CA LYS A 168 -15.60 -7.08 -4.45
C LYS A 168 -14.25 -7.33 -3.79
N VAL A 169 -13.29 -7.93 -4.49
CA VAL A 169 -11.95 -8.20 -3.95
C VAL A 169 -11.19 -6.89 -3.74
N LEU A 170 -11.26 -5.94 -4.67
CA LEU A 170 -10.68 -4.61 -4.48
C LEU A 170 -11.33 -3.88 -3.30
N SER A 171 -12.64 -4.04 -3.07
CA SER A 171 -13.30 -3.54 -1.85
C SER A 171 -12.75 -4.18 -0.57
N LEU A 172 -12.29 -5.43 -0.61
CA LEU A 172 -11.67 -6.07 0.56
C LEU A 172 -10.32 -5.44 0.87
N VAL A 173 -9.44 -5.30 -0.13
CA VAL A 173 -8.13 -4.64 0.01
C VAL A 173 -8.31 -3.21 0.51
N LYS A 174 -9.13 -2.41 -0.17
CA LYS A 174 -9.52 -1.06 0.26
C LYS A 174 -9.99 -1.03 1.73
N GLY A 175 -10.84 -1.99 2.11
CA GLY A 175 -11.34 -2.09 3.48
C GLY A 175 -10.24 -2.35 4.52
N ARG A 176 -9.11 -2.95 4.14
CA ARG A 176 -7.91 -3.09 4.99
C ARG A 176 -7.17 -1.75 5.07
N GLU A 177 -6.93 -1.05 3.96
CA GLU A 177 -6.28 0.28 3.96
C GLU A 177 -7.03 1.31 4.79
N ALA A 178 -8.37 1.31 4.71
CA ALA A 178 -9.22 2.16 5.55
C ALA A 178 -9.06 1.85 7.05
N LEU A 179 -8.89 0.58 7.41
CA LEU A 179 -8.64 0.16 8.78
C LEU A 179 -7.24 0.59 9.23
N HIS A 180 -6.21 0.37 8.40
CA HIS A 180 -4.84 0.77 8.68
C HIS A 180 -4.71 2.28 8.84
N THR A 181 -5.35 3.07 7.98
CA THR A 181 -5.45 4.53 8.10
C THR A 181 -5.95 4.94 9.48
N VAL A 182 -7.06 4.35 9.94
CA VAL A 182 -7.63 4.62 11.26
C VAL A 182 -6.68 4.19 12.38
N GLN A 183 -6.06 3.02 12.26
CA GLN A 183 -5.14 2.51 13.27
C GLN A 183 -3.89 3.36 13.40
N PHE A 184 -3.24 3.74 12.30
CA PHE A 184 -2.09 4.63 12.30
C PHE A 184 -2.44 6.05 12.77
N ARG A 185 -3.62 6.58 12.41
CA ARG A 185 -4.12 7.85 12.96
C ARG A 185 -4.24 7.78 14.47
N ASP A 186 -4.86 6.73 15.00
CA ASP A 186 -5.10 6.59 16.44
C ASP A 186 -3.78 6.39 17.19
N LEU A 187 -2.85 5.58 16.65
CA LEU A 187 -1.50 5.42 17.19
C LEU A 187 -0.72 6.74 17.19
N THR A 188 -0.84 7.55 16.15
CA THR A 188 -0.22 8.88 16.08
C THR A 188 -0.81 9.81 17.12
N ALA A 189 -2.15 9.88 17.22
CA ALA A 189 -2.85 10.72 18.19
C ALA A 189 -2.49 10.37 19.63
N MET A 190 -2.47 9.07 19.98
CA MET A 190 -2.10 8.62 21.32
C MET A 190 -0.66 8.99 21.70
N GLN A 191 0.27 9.01 20.75
CA GLN A 191 1.63 9.48 21.01
C GLN A 191 1.67 10.99 21.32
N ILE A 192 0.96 11.81 20.53
CA ILE A 192 0.86 13.26 20.73
C ILE A 192 0.13 13.60 22.05
N GLU A 193 -0.89 12.83 22.43
CA GLU A 193 -1.59 13.00 23.71
C GLU A 193 -0.65 12.76 24.91
N LEU A 194 0.25 11.78 24.79
CA LEU A 194 1.25 11.46 25.83
C LEU A 194 2.38 12.49 25.87
N ASP A 195 2.79 12.99 24.71
CA ASP A 195 3.82 14.03 24.57
C ASP A 195 3.47 15.01 23.44
N PRO A 196 2.85 16.16 23.75
CA PRO A 196 2.49 17.16 22.75
C PRO A 196 3.69 17.76 22.00
N GLY A 197 4.91 17.63 22.52
CA GLY A 197 6.14 18.08 21.84
C GLY A 197 6.41 17.31 20.54
N LEU A 198 5.87 16.10 20.41
CA LEU A 198 5.98 15.26 19.21
C LEU A 198 5.28 15.84 17.97
N ILE A 199 4.56 16.96 18.11
CA ILE A 199 3.96 17.64 16.96
C ILE A 199 5.01 18.10 15.92
N GLU A 200 6.24 18.41 16.34
CA GLU A 200 7.32 18.79 15.42
C GLU A 200 7.70 17.62 14.50
N GLU A 201 7.75 16.41 15.04
CA GLU A 201 8.02 15.18 14.28
C GLU A 201 6.88 14.85 13.30
N VAL A 202 5.64 15.11 13.69
CA VAL A 202 4.46 14.96 12.81
C VAL A 202 4.55 15.93 11.63
N VAL A 203 4.87 17.21 11.91
CA VAL A 203 5.08 18.21 10.86
C VAL A 203 6.23 17.80 9.95
N PHE A 204 7.34 17.31 10.52
CA PHE A 204 8.47 16.81 9.74
C PHE A 204 8.07 15.68 8.80
N ALA A 205 7.32 14.68 9.30
CA ALA A 205 6.86 13.56 8.51
C ALA A 205 5.94 13.98 7.35
N ILE A 206 5.00 14.91 7.60
CA ILE A 206 4.10 15.44 6.58
C ILE A 206 4.88 16.19 5.49
N VAL A 207 5.78 17.09 5.89
CA VAL A 207 6.54 17.93 4.96
C VAL A 207 7.47 17.09 4.08
N ASN A 208 8.01 16.01 4.62
CA ASN A 208 8.92 15.11 3.91
C ASN A 208 8.24 13.82 3.44
N PHE A 209 6.90 13.81 3.33
CA PHE A 209 6.19 12.64 2.83
C PHE A 209 6.55 12.38 1.36
N GLN A 210 6.91 11.14 1.04
CA GLN A 210 7.09 10.66 -0.32
C GLN A 210 6.42 9.29 -0.45
N MET A 211 5.78 9.03 -1.60
CA MET A 211 5.21 7.72 -1.88
C MET A 211 6.33 6.67 -1.85
N PRO A 212 6.08 5.50 -1.24
CA PRO A 212 7.16 4.53 -1.02
C PRO A 212 7.75 4.02 -2.33
N ALA A 213 6.94 4.02 -3.38
CA ALA A 213 7.27 3.59 -4.72
C ALA A 213 8.16 4.57 -5.51
N ASN A 214 8.29 5.84 -5.09
CA ASN A 214 9.02 6.88 -5.83
C ASN A 214 10.51 6.59 -6.04
N HIS A 215 11.08 5.69 -5.24
CA HIS A 215 12.49 5.32 -5.32
C HIS A 215 12.71 4.00 -6.08
N ILE A 216 11.64 3.34 -6.52
CA ILE A 216 11.71 2.12 -7.32
C ILE A 216 11.97 2.53 -8.77
N PRO A 217 13.07 2.09 -9.41
CA PRO A 217 13.39 2.46 -10.79
C PRO A 217 12.24 2.16 -11.76
N LEU A 218 11.63 0.98 -11.63
CA LEU A 218 10.50 0.56 -12.46
C LEU A 218 9.28 1.50 -12.34
N VAL A 219 9.01 2.01 -11.14
CA VAL A 219 7.90 2.97 -10.93
C VAL A 219 8.25 4.33 -11.52
N THR A 220 9.51 4.76 -11.39
CA THR A 220 9.99 5.99 -12.04
C THR A 220 9.85 5.87 -13.57
N GLU A 221 10.17 4.73 -14.15
CA GLU A 221 9.97 4.47 -15.58
C GLU A 221 8.49 4.55 -15.97
N ILE A 222 7.59 3.97 -15.17
CA ILE A 222 6.15 4.02 -15.40
C ILE A 222 5.63 5.47 -15.35
N GLU A 223 6.06 6.26 -14.36
CA GLU A 223 5.62 7.65 -14.17
C GLU A 223 6.22 8.62 -15.20
N THR A 224 7.43 8.35 -15.69
CA THR A 224 8.15 9.24 -16.63
C THR A 224 7.95 8.89 -18.10
N LYS A 225 7.28 7.77 -18.40
CA LYS A 225 6.88 7.44 -19.78
C LYS A 225 6.13 8.62 -20.37
N PRO A 226 6.60 9.18 -21.51
CA PRO A 226 5.89 10.28 -22.14
C PRO A 226 4.47 9.84 -22.46
N ARG A 227 3.49 10.70 -22.17
CA ARG A 227 2.12 10.57 -22.67
C ARG A 227 2.10 10.85 -24.17
N ASP A 228 2.86 10.09 -24.95
CA ASP A 228 2.99 10.26 -26.39
C ASP A 228 1.67 9.81 -27.04
N GLY A 229 0.80 10.78 -27.32
CA GLY A 229 -0.45 10.56 -28.05
C GLY A 229 -1.57 11.58 -27.84
N TYR A 230 -1.41 12.57 -26.95
CA TYR A 230 -2.50 13.53 -26.68
C TYR A 230 -2.29 14.87 -27.42
N GLN A 231 -2.44 14.83 -28.75
CA GLN A 231 -3.03 15.94 -29.49
C GLN A 231 -4.46 15.56 -29.84
N LYS A 232 -5.43 16.20 -29.19
CA LYS A 232 -6.75 16.46 -29.78
C LYS A 232 -6.77 17.91 -30.23
#